data_AF-A0A1F4JJ09-F1
#
_entry.id   AF-A0A1F4JJ09-F1
#
_cell.length_a   1.000
_cell.length_b   1.000
_cell.length_c   1.000
_cell.angle_alpha   90.00
_cell.angle_beta   90.00
_cell.angle_gamma   90.00
#
_symmetry.space_group_name_H-M   'P 1'
#
loop_
_entity.id
_entity.type
_entity.pdbx_description
1 polymer ?
#
loop_
_entity_poly.entity_id
_entity_poly.type
_entity_poly.pdbx_seq_one_letter_code
_entity_poly.pdbx_strand_id
1 'polypeptide(L)' 'MTMQITELMLSAAIREAREAGLFHRHCSPSELEINKQVMHSVLNAALSAERMKSVTLDSPDHSLMHGT' A
#
# COMPACT_ATOMS: atom_id res chain seq x y z
N MET A 1 -12.12 9.62 1.74
CA MET A 1 -10.85 10.32 1.40
C MET A 1 -9.87 9.28 0.84
N THR A 2 -9.24 9.55 -0.30
CA THR A 2 -8.23 8.66 -0.93
C THR A 2 -6.90 8.85 -0.20
N MET A 3 -6.48 7.90 0.65
CA MET A 3 -5.09 7.90 1.12
C MET A 3 -4.17 7.59 -0.06
N GLN A 4 -3.21 8.49 -0.32
CA GLN A 4 -2.11 8.31 -1.25
C GLN A 4 -0.81 8.30 -0.44
N ILE A 5 0.12 7.40 -0.77
CA ILE A 5 1.43 7.40 -0.13
C ILE A 5 2.21 8.59 -0.69
N THR A 6 2.60 9.51 0.19
CA THR A 6 3.41 10.65 -0.20
C THR A 6 4.89 10.27 -0.22
N GLU A 7 5.67 11.01 -1.00
CA GLU A 7 7.13 10.87 -1.01
C GLU A 7 7.75 11.08 0.39
N LEU A 8 7.13 11.94 1.20
CA LEU A 8 7.56 12.23 2.56
C LEU A 8 7.43 11.00 3.48
N MET A 9 6.32 10.26 3.36
CA MET A 9 6.09 9.02 4.11
C MET A 9 7.09 7.94 3.73
N LEU A 10 7.38 7.78 2.44
CA LEU A 10 8.40 6.85 1.95
C LEU A 10 9.79 7.20 2.47
N SER A 11 10.14 8.48 2.44
CA SER A 11 11.45 8.94 2.91
C SER A 11 11.61 8.71 4.42
N ALA A 12 10.54 8.90 5.21
CA ALA A 12 10.53 8.56 6.63
C ALA A 12 10.71 7.05 6.87
N ALA A 13 9.98 6.19 6.13
CA ALA A 13 10.10 4.74 6.25
C ALA A 13 11.50 4.22 5.89
N ILE A 14 12.11 4.77 4.83
CA ILE A 14 13.49 4.42 4.45
C ILE A 14 14.49 4.84 5.54
N ARG A 15 14.27 6.01 6.16
CA ARG A 15 15.11 6.45 7.29
C ARG A 15 15.01 5.49 8.47
N GLU A 16 13.80 5.12 8.87
CA GLU A 16 13.60 4.15 9.97
C GLU A 16 14.20 2.78 9.65
N ALA A 17 14.00 2.26 8.44
CA ALA A 17 14.59 1.00 8.01
C ALA A 17 16.13 1.05 8.01
N ARG A 18 16.73 2.21 7.73
CA ARG A 18 18.18 2.43 7.81
C ARG A 18 18.66 2.45 9.26
N GLU A 19 17.95 3.13 10.15
CA GLU A 19 18.25 3.16 11.60
C GLU A 19 18.10 1.77 12.23
N ALA A 20 17.14 0.98 11.77
CA ALA A 20 16.95 -0.41 12.15
C ALA A 20 17.97 -1.39 11.53
N GLY A 21 18.87 -0.91 10.65
CA GLY A 21 19.89 -1.74 10.00
C GLY A 21 19.36 -2.72 8.96
N LEU A 22 18.15 -2.49 8.42
CA LEU A 22 17.54 -3.34 7.39
C LEU A 22 18.21 -3.18 6.02
N PHE A 23 18.90 -2.06 5.79
CA PHE A 23 19.75 -1.88 4.62
C PHE A 23 21.19 -2.28 4.94
N HIS A 24 21.88 -2.89 3.98
CA HIS A 24 23.30 -3.14 4.08
C HIS A 24 24.05 -1.82 4.32
N ARG A 25 25.14 -1.87 5.10
CA ARG A 25 25.99 -0.69 5.43
C ARG A 25 26.47 0.08 4.19
N HIS A 26 26.54 -0.57 3.03
CA HIS A 26 26.90 0.01 1.75
C HIS A 26 25.75 -0.14 0.74
N CYS A 27 24.61 0.51 1.01
CA CYS A 27 23.56 0.69 0.01
C CYS A 27 23.92 1.92 -0.83
N SER A 28 24.18 1.75 -2.12
CA SER A 28 24.50 2.86 -3.03
C SER A 28 23.29 3.79 -3.21
N PRO A 29 23.51 5.06 -3.61
CA PRO A 29 22.41 5.99 -3.89
C PRO A 29 21.40 5.43 -4.91
N SER A 30 21.88 4.74 -5.94
CA SER A 30 21.04 4.12 -6.96
C SER A 30 20.21 2.95 -6.40
N GLU A 31 20.78 2.12 -5.53
CA GLU A 31 20.03 1.04 -4.86
C GLU A 31 18.96 1.59 -3.92
N LEU A 32 19.25 2.66 -3.19
CA LEU A 32 18.27 3.36 -2.36
C LEU A 32 17.11 3.91 -3.19
N GLU A 33 17.40 4.47 -4.37
CA GLU A 33 16.39 5.00 -5.27
C GLU A 33 15.49 3.89 -5.84
N ILE A 34 16.08 2.77 -6.27
CA ILE A 34 15.33 1.58 -6.72
C ILE A 34 14.44 1.06 -5.57
N ASN A 35 14.98 0.93 -4.35
CA ASN A 35 14.20 0.48 -3.19
C ASN A 35 13.01 1.41 -2.91
N LYS A 36 13.21 2.73 -3.01
CA LYS A 36 12.13 3.72 -2.86
C LYS A 36 11.03 3.54 -3.92
N GLN A 37 11.42 3.36 -5.18
CA GLN A 37 10.47 3.18 -6.30
C GLN A 37 9.68 1.88 -6.18
N VAL A 38 10.35 0.78 -5.81
CA VAL A 38 9.71 -0.53 -5.59
C VAL A 38 8.73 -0.46 -4.42
N MET A 39 9.16 0.10 -3.29
CA MET A 39 8.31 0.25 -2.11
C MET A 39 7.07 1.10 -2.39
N HIS A 40 7.22 2.21 -3.12
CA HIS A 40 6.10 3.05 -3.54
C HIS A 40 5.11 2.29 -4.42
N SER A 41 5.62 1.54 -5.41
CA SER A 41 4.79 0.77 -6.35
C SER A 41 4.01 -0.34 -5.65
N VAL A 42 4.67 -1.10 -4.77
CA VAL A 42 4.04 -2.19 -4.00
C VAL A 42 2.96 -1.66 -3.06
N LEU A 43 3.25 -0.59 -2.31
CA LEU A 43 2.29 -0.02 -1.37
C LEU A 43 1.08 0.60 -2.08
N ASN A 44 1.28 1.28 -3.20
CA ASN A 44 0.16 1.78 -4.01
C ASN A 44 -0.68 0.64 -4.60
N ALA A 45 -0.05 -0.45 -5.06
CA ALA A 45 -0.77 -1.62 -5.54
C ALA A 45 -1.59 -2.28 -4.43
N ALA A 46 -1.02 -2.41 -3.23
CA ALA A 46 -1.72 -2.97 -2.06
C ALA A 46 -2.93 -2.11 -1.65
N LEU A 47 -2.76 -0.79 -1.56
CA LEU A 47 -3.86 0.14 -1.27
C LEU A 47 -4.95 0.12 -2.35
N SER A 48 -4.57 -0.02 -3.62
CA SER A 48 -5.53 -0.14 -4.73
C SER A 48 -6.32 -1.46 -4.67
N ALA A 49 -5.64 -2.56 -4.36
CA ALA A 49 -6.27 -3.88 -4.20
C ALA A 49 -7.23 -3.92 -2.99
N GLU A 50 -6.89 -3.24 -1.89
CA GLU A 50 -7.76 -3.12 -0.71
C GLU A 50 -9.05 -2.36 -1.05
N ARG A 51 -8.99 -1.33 -1.90
CA ARG A 51 -10.19 -0.64 -2.39
C ARG A 51 -11.11 -1.54 -3.20
N MET A 52 -10.57 -2.42 -4.04
CA MET A 52 -11.39 -3.35 -4.81
C MET A 52 -12.11 -4.37 -3.91
N LYS A 53 -11.48 -4.80 -2.80
CA LYS A 53 -12.13 -5.66 -1.80
C LYS A 53 -13.22 -4.94 -1.00
N SER A 54 -13.06 -3.65 -0.73
CA SER A 54 -14.06 -2.88 0.02
C SER A 54 -15.34 -2.56 -0.78
N VAL A 55 -15.29 -2.62 -2.12
CA VAL A 55 -16.46 -2.36 -3.00
C VAL A 55 -17.37 -3.59 -3.14
N THR A 56 -16.91 -4.78 -2.75
CA THR A 56 -17.63 -6.04 -2.97
C THR A 56 -18.54 -6.48 -1.80
N LEU A 57 -18.68 -5.67 -0.74
CA LEU A 57 -19.43 -6.02 0.48
C LEU A 57 -20.69 -5.17 0.75
N ASP A 58 -21.10 -4.29 -0.18
CA ASP A 58 -22.29 -3.43 -0.04
C ASP A 58 -23.35 -3.76 -1.12
N SER A 59 -23.83 -5.00 -1.12
CA SER A 59 -25.11 -5.34 -1.75
C SER A 59 -25.99 -6.06 -0.74
N PRO A 60 -26.78 -5.32 0.05
CA PRO A 60 -27.98 -5.88 0.66
C PRO A 60 -29.09 -5.96 -0.40
N ASP A 61 -29.96 -6.95 -0.21
CA ASP A 61 -31.24 -7.16 -0.89
C ASP A 61 -31.26 -7.98 -2.19
N HIS A 62 -31.57 -9.27 -2.03
CA HIS A 62 -32.71 -9.82 -2.74
C HIS A 62 -33.63 -10.49 -1.72
N SER A 63 -34.50 -9.68 -1.10
CA SER A 63 -35.78 -10.17 -0.57
C SER A 63 -36.53 -10.89 -1.69
N LEU A 64 -36.75 -12.20 -1.50
CA LEU A 64 -37.75 -12.95 -2.27
C LEU A 64 -38.78 -13.47 -1.27
N MET A 65 -39.71 -12.59 -0.89
CA MET A 65 -41.06 -13.01 -0.52
C MET A 65 -41.78 -13.47 -1.78
N HIS A 66 -42.16 -14.75 -1.81
CA HIS A 66 -43.39 -15.34 -2.40
C HIS A 66 -43.17 -16.86 -2.38
N GLY A 67 -43.85 -17.60 -1.52
CA GLY A 67 -45.23 -18.11 -1.69
C GLY A 67 -45.11 -19.63 -1.51
N THR A 68 -45.98 -20.38 -0.84
CA THR A 68 -47.36 -20.24 -0.37
C THR A 68 -47.54 -21.19 0.80
#